data_AF-F9ZIJ8-F1
#
_entry.id   AF-F9ZIJ8-F1
#
_cell.length_a   1.000
_cell.length_b   1.000
_cell.length_c   1.000
_cell.angle_alpha   90.00
_cell.angle_beta   90.00
_cell.angle_gamma   90.00
#
_symmetry.space_group_name_H-M   'P 1'
#
loop_
_entity.id
_entity.type
_entity.pdbx_description
1 polymer ?
#
loop_
_entity_poly.entity_id
_entity_poly.type
_entity_poly.pdbx_seq_one_letter_code
_entity_poly.pdbx_strand_id
1 'polypeptide(L)'
;MDATEIKPFLLKILSTHARHHPGFIFSPLNFPGNHGLLLLLLVVFLLAGCKTVPVMDRSLVETGGLWEQDEHTGARFHLSTVPDDATIGLIQSSGKNVLLNGSSVNEMEQVKNHSFVSSGPRSGARIRLKVSGSSCLIRVDDFKIGNAFTETSDCEQRIETLHAIIHAKNAILHLNVSQHETEVTVISGTISVTSRGNPTASIDINEDHEVTVTLDTVSSPRSITSDEIWQRIRWRDDFRIYKTVIDWNKVIAGVVTVAIIAVVIIFGKGRSGVGQGSGFPRHR
;
A
#
# COMPACT_ATOMS: atom_id res chain seq x y z
N MET A 1 -9.99 -24.00 43.38
CA MET A 1 -9.05 -24.14 44.51
C MET A 1 -7.86 -23.27 44.16
N ASP A 2 -8.06 -21.96 44.22
CA ASP A 2 -7.89 -21.09 45.41
C ASP A 2 -6.40 -20.77 45.60
N ALA A 3 -5.97 -19.52 45.33
CA ALA A 3 -6.02 -18.37 46.24
C ALA A 3 -5.02 -18.59 47.40
N THR A 4 -4.10 -17.69 47.75
CA THR A 4 -4.21 -16.25 48.00
C THR A 4 -2.80 -15.69 48.28
N GLU A 5 -2.51 -14.50 47.75
CA GLU A 5 -2.21 -13.25 48.48
C GLU A 5 -1.02 -13.23 49.44
N ILE A 6 -0.10 -12.28 49.16
CA ILE A 6 0.36 -11.30 50.16
C ILE A 6 0.37 -9.90 49.50
N LYS A 7 -0.69 -9.13 49.75
CA LYS A 7 -0.71 -7.66 49.91
C LYS A 7 -0.16 -7.31 51.33
N PRO A 8 -0.15 -6.07 51.86
CA PRO A 8 -0.38 -4.72 51.29
C PRO A 8 0.68 -3.69 51.74
N PHE A 9 0.61 -2.47 51.22
CA PHE A 9 0.71 -1.28 52.10
C PHE A 9 -0.35 -0.25 51.68
N LEU A 10 -1.10 0.19 52.70
CA LEU A 10 -2.26 1.06 52.70
C LEU A 10 -1.86 2.52 52.92
N LEU A 11 -2.58 3.47 52.29
CA LEU A 11 -3.45 4.47 52.94
C LEU A 11 -4.11 5.31 51.81
N LYS A 12 -5.41 5.16 51.50
CA LYS A 12 -6.62 5.64 52.20
C LYS A 12 -6.73 7.17 52.24
N ILE A 13 -7.63 7.74 51.42
CA ILE A 13 -8.70 8.67 51.82
C ILE A 13 -9.86 8.49 50.83
N LEU A 14 -11.06 8.57 51.40
CA LEU A 14 -12.37 8.14 50.91
C LEU A 14 -13.00 9.07 49.85
N SER A 15 -13.76 8.42 48.96
CA SER A 15 -15.14 8.74 48.53
C SER A 15 -15.58 10.21 48.47
N THR A 16 -15.92 10.67 47.25
CA THR A 16 -17.25 11.18 46.90
C THR A 16 -17.55 10.93 45.41
N HIS A 17 -18.78 10.51 45.11
CA HIS A 17 -19.33 10.42 43.75
C HIS A 17 -19.36 11.77 43.04
N ALA A 18 -19.06 11.79 41.74
CA ALA A 18 -20.03 12.01 40.65
C ALA A 18 -19.29 12.14 39.30
N ARG A 19 -19.87 11.52 38.26
CA ARG A 19 -19.63 11.69 36.81
C ARG A 19 -18.53 12.70 36.43
N HIS A 20 -17.54 12.29 35.63
CA HIS A 20 -17.06 13.08 34.49
C HIS A 20 -16.36 12.14 33.50
N HIS A 21 -16.84 12.12 32.27
CA HIS A 21 -16.13 11.56 31.12
C HIS A 21 -14.73 12.21 31.03
N PRO A 22 -13.66 11.52 30.58
CA PRO A 22 -12.51 12.23 30.07
C PRO A 22 -12.93 12.83 28.74
N GLY A 23 -13.51 14.04 28.81
CA GLY A 23 -13.70 14.87 27.64
C GLY A 23 -12.33 15.12 27.03
N PHE A 24 -12.19 14.80 25.74
CA PHE A 24 -11.14 15.36 24.92
C PHE A 24 -11.17 16.87 25.10
N ILE A 25 -10.18 17.41 25.81
CA ILE A 25 -9.94 18.85 25.86
C ILE A 25 -9.39 19.22 24.49
N PHE A 26 -10.28 19.55 23.55
CA PHE A 26 -9.92 20.43 22.46
C PHE A 26 -9.57 21.77 23.09
N SER A 27 -8.28 22.05 23.26
CA SER A 27 -7.84 23.42 23.44
C SER A 27 -8.29 24.19 22.19
N PRO A 28 -9.07 25.28 22.32
CA PRO A 28 -9.38 26.10 21.18
C PRO A 28 -8.09 26.79 20.77
N LEU A 29 -7.50 26.33 19.67
CA LEU A 29 -6.47 27.07 18.97
C LEU A 29 -7.11 28.37 18.47
N ASN A 30 -7.01 29.42 19.27
CA ASN A 30 -7.36 30.77 18.88
C ASN A 30 -6.33 31.25 17.84
N PHE A 31 -6.60 30.96 16.58
CA PHE A 31 -5.89 31.56 15.45
C PHE A 31 -6.51 32.93 15.14
N PRO A 32 -5.76 34.03 15.20
CA PRO A 32 -6.29 35.32 14.76
C PRO A 32 -6.31 35.38 13.23
N GLY A 33 -7.51 35.53 12.65
CA GLY A 33 -7.71 35.99 11.28
C GLY A 33 -7.69 34.94 10.16
N ASN A 34 -7.93 35.43 8.94
CA ASN A 34 -8.13 34.69 7.68
C ASN A 34 -7.03 33.65 7.37
N HIS A 35 -5.83 33.83 7.94
CA HIS A 35 -4.69 32.92 7.79
C HIS A 35 -4.87 31.57 8.50
N GLY A 36 -5.57 31.51 9.63
CA GLY A 36 -5.85 30.26 10.34
C GLY A 36 -6.85 29.37 9.58
N LEU A 37 -7.88 30.00 9.00
CA LEU A 37 -8.84 29.33 8.13
C LEU A 37 -8.16 28.81 6.85
N LEU A 38 -7.25 29.60 6.27
CA LEU A 38 -6.50 29.20 5.09
C LEU A 38 -5.61 27.98 5.37
N LEU A 39 -4.95 27.94 6.54
CA LEU A 39 -4.08 26.83 6.95
C LEU A 39 -4.90 25.56 7.23
N LEU A 40 -6.06 25.70 7.86
CA LEU A 40 -7.00 24.59 8.07
C LEU A 40 -7.55 24.06 6.74
N LEU A 41 -7.95 24.96 5.83
CA LEU A 41 -8.39 24.60 4.48
C LEU A 41 -7.27 23.93 3.68
N LEU A 42 -6.03 24.40 3.80
CA LEU A 42 -4.87 23.81 3.14
C LEU A 42 -4.58 22.41 3.70
N VAL A 43 -4.66 22.22 5.02
CA VAL A 43 -4.55 20.91 5.65
C VAL A 43 -5.69 19.99 5.21
N VAL A 44 -6.94 20.47 5.15
CA VAL A 44 -8.10 19.70 4.66
C VAL A 44 -7.96 19.38 3.17
N PHE A 45 -7.48 20.29 2.33
CA PHE A 45 -7.21 20.04 0.91
C PHE A 45 -6.06 19.05 0.70
N LEU A 46 -4.99 19.14 1.49
CA LEU A 46 -3.89 18.19 1.49
C LEU A 46 -4.33 16.80 1.98
N LEU A 47 -5.26 16.74 2.94
CA LEU A 47 -5.83 15.48 3.44
C LEU A 47 -6.89 14.89 2.49
N ALA A 48 -7.67 15.72 1.81
CA ALA A 48 -8.69 15.30 0.84
C ALA A 48 -8.07 14.93 -0.53
N GLY A 49 -6.89 15.47 -0.85
CA GLY A 49 -6.08 15.09 -2.00
C GLY A 49 -5.26 13.80 -1.79
N CYS A 50 -5.17 13.30 -0.55
CA CYS A 50 -4.64 11.98 -0.27
C CYS A 50 -5.71 10.94 -0.63
N LYS A 51 -5.62 10.35 -1.84
CA LYS A 51 -6.30 9.08 -2.14
C LYS A 51 -5.99 8.12 -0.97
N THR A 52 -6.98 7.76 -0.17
CA THR A 52 -6.81 6.94 1.03
C THR A 52 -6.64 5.46 0.73
N VAL A 53 -6.44 5.05 -0.52
CA VAL A 53 -5.82 3.75 -0.79
C VAL A 53 -4.40 3.82 -0.24
N PRO A 54 -3.90 2.86 0.55
CA PRO A 54 -2.60 2.91 1.16
C PRO A 54 -1.61 2.77 0.03
N VAL A 55 -1.18 3.93 -0.44
CA VAL A 55 0.13 4.15 -1.05
C VAL A 55 1.23 3.83 -0.02
N MET A 56 0.89 3.37 1.20
CA MET A 56 1.85 2.85 2.19
C MET A 56 2.56 1.56 1.77
N ASP A 57 2.22 0.99 0.61
CA ASP A 57 2.97 -0.12 0.02
C ASP A 57 3.80 0.26 -1.22
N ARG A 58 3.83 1.55 -1.62
CA ARG A 58 4.90 2.06 -2.51
C ARG A 58 6.29 2.00 -1.84
N SER A 59 6.38 1.47 -0.62
CA SER A 59 7.66 1.31 0.05
C SER A 59 8.48 0.24 -0.68
N LEU A 60 9.50 0.70 -1.39
CA LEU A 60 10.68 -0.08 -1.79
C LEU A 60 10.42 -1.09 -2.92
N VAL A 61 9.79 -0.67 -4.01
CA VAL A 61 9.86 -1.43 -5.27
C VAL A 61 11.33 -1.50 -5.69
N GLU A 62 11.96 -2.65 -5.43
CA GLU A 62 13.16 -3.04 -6.17
C GLU A 62 12.79 -3.13 -7.65
N THR A 63 13.78 -2.93 -8.50
CA THR A 63 13.63 -2.61 -9.92
C THR A 63 12.76 -3.54 -10.79
N GLY A 64 12.24 -4.67 -10.31
CA GLY A 64 11.38 -5.58 -11.09
C GLY A 64 9.91 -5.67 -10.69
N GLY A 65 9.49 -4.94 -9.66
CA GLY A 65 8.10 -4.97 -9.19
C GLY A 65 7.83 -5.97 -8.06
N LEU A 66 6.55 -6.11 -7.76
CA LEU A 66 6.02 -6.86 -6.62
C LEU A 66 4.90 -7.79 -7.10
N TRP A 67 4.87 -9.00 -6.56
CA TRP A 67 3.75 -9.91 -6.67
C TRP A 67 3.34 -10.41 -5.30
N GLU A 68 2.05 -10.41 -5.02
CA GLU A 68 1.46 -10.94 -3.81
C GLU A 68 0.32 -11.87 -4.18
N GLN A 69 0.22 -12.98 -3.46
CA GLN A 69 -0.85 -13.95 -3.66
C GLN A 69 -1.41 -14.44 -2.33
N ASP A 70 -2.72 -14.63 -2.33
CA ASP A 70 -3.52 -15.04 -1.19
C ASP A 70 -3.38 -16.55 -0.88
N GLU A 71 -4.16 -17.07 0.07
CA GLU A 71 -4.22 -18.50 0.35
C GLU A 71 -4.81 -19.31 -0.82
N HIS A 72 -4.46 -20.60 -0.88
CA HIS A 72 -4.88 -21.54 -1.93
C HIS A 72 -4.52 -21.10 -3.36
N THR A 73 -3.46 -20.32 -3.51
CA THR A 73 -2.96 -19.82 -4.79
C THR A 73 -1.68 -20.54 -5.22
N GLY A 74 -1.37 -20.46 -6.50
CA GLY A 74 -0.07 -20.85 -7.03
C GLY A 74 0.26 -20.08 -8.29
N ALA A 75 1.51 -19.66 -8.46
CA ALA A 75 1.97 -18.94 -9.65
C ALA A 75 3.42 -19.35 -9.99
N ARG A 76 3.75 -19.33 -11.26
CA ARG A 76 5.10 -19.60 -11.77
C ARG A 76 5.68 -18.34 -12.40
N PHE A 77 6.93 -18.05 -12.08
CA PHE A 77 7.62 -16.85 -12.50
C PHE A 77 8.72 -17.19 -13.48
N HIS A 78 8.72 -16.53 -14.63
CA HIS A 78 9.76 -16.66 -15.64
C HIS A 78 10.31 -15.29 -16.00
N LEU A 79 11.61 -15.20 -16.21
CA LEU A 79 12.27 -14.03 -16.77
C LEU A 79 12.93 -14.44 -18.08
N SER A 80 12.44 -13.88 -19.18
CA SER A 80 12.74 -14.36 -20.54
C SER A 80 14.21 -14.17 -20.96
N THR A 81 14.95 -13.33 -20.26
CA THR A 81 16.30 -12.87 -20.67
C THR A 81 17.43 -13.50 -19.85
N VAL A 82 17.14 -14.44 -18.95
CA VAL A 82 18.15 -15.02 -18.03
C VAL A 82 18.10 -16.55 -18.02
N PRO A 83 19.20 -17.22 -17.66
CA PRO A 83 19.22 -18.68 -17.48
C PRO A 83 18.26 -19.19 -16.39
N ASP A 84 17.95 -20.49 -16.42
CA ASP A 84 16.99 -21.14 -15.52
C ASP A 84 17.38 -21.08 -14.04
N ASP A 85 18.66 -21.05 -13.72
CA ASP A 85 19.16 -21.04 -12.33
C ASP A 85 19.36 -19.62 -11.77
N ALA A 86 19.15 -18.60 -12.60
CA ALA A 86 19.34 -17.21 -12.21
C ALA A 86 18.31 -16.78 -11.17
N THR A 87 18.77 -16.06 -10.14
CA THR A 87 17.89 -15.47 -9.14
C THR A 87 17.17 -14.26 -9.73
N ILE A 88 15.83 -14.31 -9.76
CA ILE A 88 14.97 -13.25 -10.31
C ILE A 88 14.26 -12.44 -9.22
N GLY A 89 14.29 -12.91 -7.97
CA GLY A 89 13.62 -12.22 -6.87
C GLY A 89 13.86 -12.84 -5.50
N LEU A 90 13.10 -12.34 -4.53
CA LEU A 90 13.03 -12.85 -3.16
C LEU A 90 11.57 -13.11 -2.80
N ILE A 91 11.31 -14.28 -2.20
CA ILE A 91 10.01 -14.60 -1.61
C ILE A 91 10.06 -14.34 -0.11
N GLN A 92 8.98 -13.80 0.41
CA GLN A 92 8.67 -13.70 1.83
C GLN A 92 7.36 -14.43 2.09
N SER A 93 7.37 -15.39 3.01
CA SER A 93 6.17 -16.13 3.39
C SER A 93 5.38 -15.40 4.49
N SER A 94 4.06 -15.45 4.39
CA SER A 94 3.15 -15.22 5.51
C SER A 94 2.48 -16.53 5.86
N GLY A 95 2.64 -16.98 7.10
CA GLY A 95 2.17 -18.30 7.52
C GLY A 95 3.18 -19.41 7.23
N LYS A 96 2.76 -20.66 7.42
CA LYS A 96 3.66 -21.83 7.37
C LYS A 96 3.48 -22.70 6.13
N ASN A 97 2.45 -22.44 5.33
CA ASN A 97 2.08 -23.28 4.19
C ASN A 97 2.46 -22.60 2.87
N VAL A 98 3.62 -21.95 2.81
CA VAL A 98 4.16 -21.38 1.57
C VAL A 98 5.26 -22.30 1.06
N LEU A 99 5.12 -22.75 -0.18
CA LEU A 99 6.07 -23.63 -0.83
C LEU A 99 6.71 -22.93 -2.03
N LEU A 100 8.04 -23.02 -2.12
CA LEU A 100 8.83 -22.67 -3.28
C LEU A 100 9.34 -23.97 -3.92
N ASN A 101 8.88 -24.26 -5.14
CA ASN A 101 9.18 -25.52 -5.85
C ASN A 101 8.90 -26.77 -4.99
N GLY A 102 7.85 -26.73 -4.17
CA GLY A 102 7.45 -27.82 -3.27
C GLY A 102 8.18 -27.84 -1.92
N SER A 103 9.17 -26.98 -1.69
CA SER A 103 9.91 -26.86 -0.41
C SER A 103 9.35 -25.73 0.45
N SER A 104 9.25 -25.94 1.76
CA SER A 104 8.70 -24.95 2.70
C SER A 104 9.58 -23.72 2.83
N VAL A 105 8.98 -22.53 2.73
CA VAL A 105 9.66 -21.24 2.90
C VAL A 105 9.46 -20.75 4.34
N ASN A 106 10.54 -20.72 5.11
CA ASN A 106 10.46 -20.41 6.55
C ASN A 106 10.44 -18.91 6.86
N GLU A 107 11.15 -18.07 6.09
CA GLU A 107 11.17 -16.62 6.28
C GLU A 107 11.34 -15.87 4.95
N MET A 108 12.54 -15.92 4.38
CA MET A 108 12.86 -15.35 3.07
C MET A 108 13.77 -16.28 2.29
N GLU A 109 13.48 -16.47 1.01
CA GLU A 109 14.27 -17.32 0.11
C GLU A 109 14.43 -16.68 -1.27
N GLN A 110 15.44 -17.12 -2.01
CA GLN A 110 15.65 -16.65 -3.38
C GLN A 110 14.69 -17.35 -4.34
N VAL A 111 14.01 -16.55 -5.17
CA VAL A 111 13.20 -17.05 -6.27
C VAL A 111 14.11 -17.13 -7.50
N LYS A 112 14.30 -18.34 -8.02
CA LYS A 112 15.02 -18.58 -9.26
C LYS A 112 14.08 -18.49 -10.44
N ASN A 113 14.63 -18.38 -11.64
CA ASN A 113 13.84 -18.47 -12.85
C ASN A 113 13.07 -19.80 -12.91
N HIS A 114 11.88 -19.79 -13.52
CA HIS A 114 10.92 -20.91 -13.56
C HIS A 114 10.37 -21.40 -12.21
N SER A 115 10.68 -20.73 -11.09
CA SER A 115 10.18 -21.10 -9.78
C SER A 115 8.65 -21.05 -9.71
N PHE A 116 8.07 -22.08 -9.11
CA PHE A 116 6.66 -22.14 -8.74
C PHE A 116 6.49 -21.83 -7.26
N VAL A 117 5.61 -20.89 -6.95
CA VAL A 117 5.27 -20.49 -5.59
C VAL A 117 3.81 -20.82 -5.32
N SER A 118 3.54 -21.57 -4.26
CA SER A 118 2.17 -21.88 -3.84
C SER A 118 1.93 -21.54 -2.37
N SER A 119 0.73 -21.07 -2.07
CA SER A 119 0.27 -20.73 -0.73
C SER A 119 -0.91 -21.65 -0.35
N GLY A 120 -0.81 -22.30 0.80
CA GLY A 120 -1.89 -23.12 1.37
C GLY A 120 -2.78 -22.35 2.35
N PRO A 121 -3.59 -23.06 3.15
CA PRO A 121 -4.53 -22.44 4.09
C PRO A 121 -3.85 -21.47 5.07
N ARG A 122 -4.48 -20.32 5.31
CA ARG A 122 -4.02 -19.25 6.20
C ARG A 122 -2.59 -18.80 5.92
N SER A 123 -2.17 -18.86 4.66
CA SER A 123 -0.82 -18.52 4.23
C SER A 123 -0.85 -17.74 2.92
N GLY A 124 0.15 -16.92 2.69
CA GLY A 124 0.24 -16.04 1.53
C GLY A 124 1.70 -15.77 1.21
N ALA A 125 2.00 -15.37 -0.02
CA ALA A 125 3.37 -15.14 -0.46
C ALA A 125 3.53 -13.76 -1.06
N ARG A 126 4.62 -13.09 -0.71
CA ARG A 126 5.06 -11.84 -1.32
C ARG A 126 6.38 -12.10 -2.03
N ILE A 127 6.45 -11.78 -3.32
CA ILE A 127 7.62 -11.93 -4.16
C ILE A 127 8.07 -10.55 -4.61
N ARG A 128 9.29 -10.17 -4.24
CA ARG A 128 9.96 -8.96 -4.73
C ARG A 128 10.86 -9.34 -5.89
N LEU A 129 10.62 -8.75 -7.05
CA LEU A 129 11.34 -9.05 -8.27
C LEU A 129 12.53 -8.08 -8.38
N LYS A 130 13.71 -8.64 -8.67
CA LYS A 130 15.01 -7.94 -8.56
C LYS A 130 15.56 -7.43 -9.89
N VAL A 131 14.72 -7.27 -10.90
CA VAL A 131 15.19 -7.08 -12.29
C VAL A 131 14.62 -5.82 -12.92
N SER A 132 15.49 -4.87 -13.27
CA SER A 132 15.16 -3.65 -14.01
C SER A 132 15.35 -3.79 -15.52
N GLY A 133 14.78 -2.86 -16.26
CA GLY A 133 15.17 -2.57 -17.62
C GLY A 133 13.98 -2.47 -18.54
N SER A 134 14.02 -1.54 -19.49
CA SER A 134 12.92 -1.29 -20.42
C SER A 134 12.59 -2.50 -21.31
N SER A 135 13.54 -3.42 -21.51
CA SER A 135 13.39 -4.68 -22.25
C SER A 135 13.10 -5.89 -21.36
N CYS A 136 12.95 -5.70 -20.05
CA CYS A 136 12.64 -6.77 -19.12
C CYS A 136 11.19 -7.25 -19.32
N LEU A 137 11.02 -8.57 -19.40
CA LEU A 137 9.73 -9.24 -19.50
C LEU A 137 9.66 -10.39 -18.49
N ILE A 138 8.84 -10.20 -17.46
CA ILE A 138 8.50 -11.22 -16.49
C ILE A 138 7.19 -11.86 -16.92
N ARG A 139 7.19 -13.18 -17.07
CA ARG A 139 5.96 -13.94 -17.28
C ARG A 139 5.51 -14.54 -15.97
N VAL A 140 4.24 -14.36 -15.67
CA VAL A 140 3.57 -15.02 -14.55
C VAL A 140 2.51 -15.93 -15.13
N ASP A 141 2.67 -17.24 -15.00
CA ASP A 141 1.69 -18.23 -15.45
C ASP A 141 1.34 -19.22 -14.33
N ASP A 142 0.52 -20.22 -14.64
CA ASP A 142 -0.05 -21.17 -13.68
C ASP A 142 -0.90 -20.56 -12.54
N PHE A 143 -1.20 -19.25 -12.58
CA PHE A 143 -2.11 -18.57 -11.65
C PHE A 143 -3.58 -18.86 -12.00
N LYS A 144 -4.11 -19.93 -11.37
CA LYS A 144 -5.38 -20.54 -11.77
C LYS A 144 -6.57 -20.19 -10.90
N ILE A 145 -6.35 -19.75 -9.66
CA ILE A 145 -7.42 -19.43 -8.72
C ILE A 145 -6.91 -18.50 -7.62
N GLY A 146 -7.82 -17.70 -7.07
CA GLY A 146 -7.60 -16.85 -5.90
C GLY A 146 -7.21 -15.43 -6.25
N ASN A 147 -6.73 -14.70 -5.24
CA ASN A 147 -6.39 -13.29 -5.38
C ASN A 147 -4.89 -13.08 -5.60
N ALA A 148 -4.57 -12.11 -6.45
CA ALA A 148 -3.23 -11.57 -6.56
C ALA A 148 -3.25 -10.03 -6.56
N PHE A 149 -2.22 -9.44 -5.98
CA PHE A 149 -1.94 -8.02 -6.06
C PHE A 149 -0.55 -7.86 -6.66
N THR A 150 -0.40 -7.00 -7.65
CA THR A 150 0.90 -6.78 -8.29
C THR A 150 1.14 -5.32 -8.60
N GLU A 151 2.39 -4.91 -8.41
CA GLU A 151 2.93 -3.63 -8.82
C GLU A 151 4.04 -3.90 -9.82
N THR A 152 3.84 -3.40 -11.04
CA THR A 152 4.81 -3.49 -12.13
C THR A 152 5.64 -2.22 -12.17
N SER A 153 6.96 -2.35 -12.34
CA SER A 153 7.87 -1.22 -12.49
C SER A 153 8.16 -0.97 -13.98
N ASP A 154 9.38 -0.59 -14.33
CA ASP A 154 9.84 -0.44 -15.71
C ASP A 154 9.92 -1.77 -16.48
N CYS A 155 9.97 -2.91 -15.78
CA CYS A 155 9.84 -4.25 -16.34
C CYS A 155 8.37 -4.59 -16.67
N GLU A 156 8.11 -5.06 -17.90
CA GLU A 156 6.78 -5.53 -18.30
C GLU A 156 6.48 -6.88 -17.63
N GLN A 157 5.26 -7.02 -17.11
CA GLN A 157 4.73 -8.30 -16.68
C GLN A 157 3.65 -8.78 -17.65
N ARG A 158 3.83 -10.01 -18.15
CA ARG A 158 2.82 -10.75 -18.91
C ARG A 158 2.22 -11.83 -18.01
N ILE A 159 1.02 -11.60 -17.53
CA ILE A 159 0.32 -12.45 -16.58
C ILE A 159 -0.72 -13.28 -17.35
N GLU A 160 -0.64 -14.59 -17.24
CA GLU A 160 -1.56 -15.54 -17.86
C GLU A 160 -2.40 -16.23 -16.78
N THR A 161 -3.72 -16.07 -16.88
CA THR A 161 -4.68 -16.79 -16.04
C THR A 161 -5.40 -17.87 -16.83
N LEU A 162 -6.45 -18.47 -16.25
CA LEU A 162 -7.34 -19.37 -16.98
C LEU A 162 -8.09 -18.67 -18.14
N HIS A 163 -8.30 -17.36 -18.05
CA HIS A 163 -9.21 -16.63 -18.94
C HIS A 163 -8.54 -15.47 -19.67
N ALA A 164 -7.48 -14.89 -19.09
CA ALA A 164 -6.89 -13.66 -19.56
C ALA A 164 -5.40 -13.79 -19.84
N ILE A 165 -4.93 -13.00 -20.81
CA ILE A 165 -3.53 -12.61 -20.97
C ILE A 165 -3.48 -11.11 -20.70
N ILE A 166 -2.69 -10.72 -19.71
CA ILE A 166 -2.62 -9.36 -19.19
C ILE A 166 -1.19 -8.86 -19.37
N HIS A 167 -1.05 -7.70 -20.03
CA HIS A 167 0.21 -6.99 -20.19
C HIS A 167 0.19 -5.75 -19.33
N ALA A 168 1.08 -5.69 -18.34
CA ALA A 168 1.15 -4.59 -17.38
C ALA A 168 2.58 -4.06 -17.25
N LYS A 169 2.73 -2.75 -17.28
CA LYS A 169 4.00 -2.03 -17.10
C LYS A 169 3.72 -0.70 -16.45
N ASN A 170 4.52 -0.30 -15.45
CA ASN A 170 4.27 0.90 -14.64
C ASN A 170 2.82 0.99 -14.12
N ALA A 171 2.26 -0.14 -13.73
CA ALA A 171 0.86 -0.30 -13.36
C ALA A 171 0.72 -1.10 -12.05
N ILE A 172 -0.34 -0.81 -11.30
CA ILE A 172 -0.75 -1.53 -10.09
C ILE A 172 -2.11 -2.13 -10.37
N LEU A 173 -2.26 -3.43 -10.12
CA LEU A 173 -3.52 -4.13 -10.35
C LEU A 173 -3.79 -5.20 -9.30
N HIS A 174 -5.08 -5.51 -9.14
CA HIS A 174 -5.59 -6.64 -8.40
C HIS A 174 -6.26 -7.62 -9.38
N LEU A 175 -6.04 -8.91 -9.13
CA LEU A 175 -6.62 -10.01 -9.87
C LEU A 175 -7.44 -10.87 -8.91
N ASN A 176 -8.62 -11.27 -9.35
CA ASN A 176 -9.40 -12.33 -8.71
C ASN A 176 -9.73 -13.38 -9.77
N VAL A 177 -9.16 -14.57 -9.62
CA VAL A 177 -9.34 -15.67 -10.57
C VAL A 177 -10.25 -16.71 -9.95
N SER A 178 -11.35 -17.00 -10.63
CA SER A 178 -12.24 -18.12 -10.30
C SER A 178 -12.13 -19.22 -11.36
N GLN A 179 -12.98 -20.25 -11.27
CA GLN A 179 -13.08 -21.28 -12.30
C GLN A 179 -13.76 -20.79 -13.60
N HIS A 180 -14.48 -19.68 -13.55
CA HIS A 180 -15.35 -19.23 -14.65
C HIS A 180 -14.84 -17.94 -15.31
N GLU A 181 -14.15 -17.10 -14.54
CA GLU A 181 -13.72 -15.79 -14.99
C GLU A 181 -12.49 -15.27 -14.22
N THR A 182 -11.88 -14.24 -14.77
CA THR A 182 -10.83 -13.43 -14.14
C THR A 182 -11.32 -12.00 -14.06
N GLU A 183 -11.48 -11.47 -12.85
CA GLU A 183 -11.69 -10.05 -12.62
C GLU A 183 -10.31 -9.37 -12.57
N VAL A 184 -10.18 -8.26 -13.31
CA VAL A 184 -8.96 -7.47 -13.37
C VAL A 184 -9.31 -6.04 -12.97
N THR A 185 -8.82 -5.61 -11.81
CA THR A 185 -8.98 -4.24 -11.31
C THR A 185 -7.68 -3.47 -11.48
N VAL A 186 -7.71 -2.37 -12.22
CA VAL A 186 -6.55 -1.49 -12.41
C VAL A 186 -6.60 -0.38 -11.36
N ILE A 187 -5.65 -0.41 -10.45
CA ILE A 187 -5.55 0.56 -9.34
C ILE A 187 -4.76 1.79 -9.78
N SER A 188 -3.74 1.61 -10.63
CA SER A 188 -2.95 2.71 -11.19
C SER A 188 -2.31 2.29 -12.51
N GLY A 189 -2.14 3.26 -13.42
CA GLY A 189 -1.55 3.03 -14.75
C GLY A 189 -2.58 2.56 -15.78
N THR A 190 -2.07 2.02 -16.88
CA THR A 190 -2.88 1.44 -17.96
C THR A 190 -2.33 0.07 -18.29
N ILE A 191 -3.21 -0.90 -18.48
CA ILE A 191 -2.85 -2.27 -18.85
C ILE A 191 -3.60 -2.68 -20.12
N SER A 192 -3.07 -3.68 -20.80
CA SER A 192 -3.73 -4.33 -21.93
C SER A 192 -4.21 -5.71 -21.49
N VAL A 193 -5.48 -6.02 -21.76
CA VAL A 193 -6.13 -7.28 -21.40
C VAL A 193 -6.73 -7.92 -22.62
N THR A 194 -6.47 -9.22 -22.77
CA THR A 194 -6.95 -10.04 -23.88
C THR A 194 -7.57 -11.31 -23.33
N SER A 195 -8.69 -11.75 -23.89
CA SER A 195 -9.27 -13.05 -23.55
C SER A 195 -8.45 -14.19 -24.18
N ARG A 196 -8.23 -15.27 -23.45
CA ARG A 196 -7.30 -16.35 -23.87
C ARG A 196 -7.84 -17.20 -25.03
N GLY A 197 -9.16 -17.40 -25.11
CA GLY A 197 -9.82 -18.10 -26.21
C GLY A 197 -9.98 -17.24 -27.46
N ASN A 198 -9.89 -15.92 -27.31
CA ASN A 198 -9.86 -14.99 -28.44
C ASN A 198 -8.69 -13.97 -28.31
N PRO A 199 -7.45 -14.41 -28.63
CA PRO A 199 -6.26 -13.57 -28.46
C PRO A 199 -6.16 -12.40 -29.44
N THR A 200 -7.11 -12.25 -30.37
CA THR A 200 -7.07 -11.23 -31.43
C THR A 200 -7.64 -9.88 -30.98
N ALA A 201 -8.44 -9.86 -29.91
CA ALA A 201 -9.09 -8.66 -29.39
C ALA A 201 -8.50 -8.30 -28.03
N SER A 202 -7.64 -7.29 -28.03
CA SER A 202 -7.08 -6.68 -26.83
C SER A 202 -7.80 -5.38 -26.53
N ILE A 203 -8.03 -5.09 -25.24
CA ILE A 203 -8.53 -3.81 -24.78
C ILE A 203 -7.58 -3.18 -23.77
N ASP A 204 -7.45 -1.86 -23.83
CA ASP A 204 -6.74 -1.09 -22.83
C ASP A 204 -7.68 -0.70 -21.69
N ILE A 205 -7.20 -0.87 -20.46
CA ILE A 205 -7.95 -0.57 -19.24
C ILE A 205 -7.15 0.44 -18.45
N ASN A 206 -7.78 1.58 -18.17
CA ASN A 206 -7.19 2.68 -17.41
C ASN A 206 -7.34 2.46 -15.91
N GLU A 207 -6.61 3.26 -15.13
CA GLU A 207 -6.76 3.33 -13.69
C GLU A 207 -8.21 3.54 -13.25
N ASP A 208 -8.51 3.07 -12.04
CA ASP A 208 -9.83 3.15 -11.42
C ASP A 208 -10.93 2.48 -12.28
N HIS A 209 -10.55 1.45 -13.07
CA HIS A 209 -11.48 0.60 -13.82
C HIS A 209 -11.26 -0.88 -13.57
N GLU A 210 -12.33 -1.65 -13.77
CA GLU A 210 -12.38 -3.09 -13.65
C GLU A 210 -12.99 -3.71 -14.91
N VAL A 211 -12.50 -4.89 -15.28
CA VAL A 211 -13.16 -5.77 -16.26
C VAL A 211 -13.29 -7.17 -15.71
N THR A 212 -14.25 -7.90 -16.27
CA THR A 212 -14.40 -9.34 -16.11
C THR A 212 -14.03 -10.00 -17.43
N VAL A 213 -13.13 -10.98 -17.36
CA VAL A 213 -12.63 -11.74 -18.50
C VAL A 213 -13.08 -13.18 -18.38
N THR A 214 -13.80 -13.67 -19.39
CA THR A 214 -14.10 -15.09 -19.55
C THR A 214 -13.15 -15.68 -20.61
N LEU A 215 -13.27 -16.99 -20.87
CA LEU A 215 -12.45 -17.63 -21.91
C LEU A 215 -12.62 -16.99 -23.29
N ASP A 216 -13.77 -16.40 -23.60
CA ASP A 216 -14.08 -15.91 -24.96
C ASP A 216 -14.30 -14.39 -25.04
N THR A 217 -14.56 -13.74 -23.91
CA THR A 217 -14.97 -12.33 -23.87
C THR A 217 -14.23 -11.52 -22.82
N VAL A 218 -14.06 -10.24 -23.10
CA VAL A 218 -13.69 -9.22 -22.12
C VAL A 218 -14.88 -8.27 -21.98
N SER A 219 -15.35 -8.03 -20.76
CA SER A 219 -16.42 -7.07 -20.51
C SER A 219 -15.97 -5.64 -20.83
N SER A 220 -16.92 -4.74 -21.05
CA SER A 220 -16.61 -3.30 -21.06
C SER A 220 -16.02 -2.87 -19.72
N PRO A 221 -14.98 -2.01 -19.71
CA PRO A 221 -14.44 -1.44 -18.47
C PRO A 221 -15.51 -0.70 -17.67
N ARG A 222 -15.64 -1.05 -16.39
CA ARG A 222 -16.51 -0.38 -15.42
C ARG A 222 -15.66 0.45 -14.47
N SER A 223 -16.02 1.71 -14.25
CA SER A 223 -15.36 2.53 -13.24
C SER A 223 -15.63 1.97 -11.84
N ILE A 224 -14.59 1.98 -11.01
CA ILE A 224 -14.60 1.45 -9.65
C ILE A 224 -14.17 2.54 -8.66
N THR A 225 -14.83 2.59 -7.51
CA THR A 225 -14.49 3.57 -6.46
C THR A 225 -13.31 3.11 -5.60
N SER A 226 -12.66 4.05 -4.91
CA SER A 226 -11.59 3.73 -3.95
C SER A 226 -12.04 2.73 -2.87
N ASP A 227 -13.27 2.85 -2.36
CA ASP A 227 -13.81 1.94 -1.34
C ASP A 227 -13.99 0.52 -1.88
N GLU A 228 -14.40 0.39 -3.14
CA GLU A 228 -14.52 -0.90 -3.82
C GLU A 228 -13.15 -1.54 -4.08
N ILE A 229 -12.14 -0.76 -4.49
CA ILE A 229 -10.74 -1.22 -4.61
C ILE A 229 -10.27 -1.72 -3.24
N TRP A 230 -10.57 -0.96 -2.19
CA TRP A 230 -10.20 -1.28 -0.83
C TRP A 230 -10.77 -2.61 -0.33
N GLN A 231 -12.05 -2.86 -0.57
CA GLN A 231 -12.65 -4.14 -0.21
C GLN A 231 -12.02 -5.30 -0.96
N ARG A 232 -11.67 -5.12 -2.25
CA ARG A 232 -11.03 -6.15 -3.07
C ARG A 232 -9.65 -6.55 -2.58
N ILE A 233 -8.87 -5.58 -2.09
CA ILE A 233 -7.50 -5.84 -1.62
C ILE A 233 -7.43 -6.14 -0.12
N ARG A 234 -8.58 -6.25 0.57
CA ARG A 234 -8.65 -6.41 2.02
C ARG A 234 -8.07 -7.73 2.53
N TRP A 235 -8.10 -8.79 1.72
CA TRP A 235 -7.46 -10.08 2.04
C TRP A 235 -5.98 -9.91 2.41
N ARG A 236 -5.32 -8.86 1.89
CA ARG A 236 -3.94 -8.52 2.22
C ARG A 236 -3.77 -8.26 3.73
N ASP A 237 -4.77 -7.71 4.41
CA ASP A 237 -4.72 -7.41 5.86
C ASP A 237 -4.61 -8.66 6.75
N ASP A 238 -5.06 -9.82 6.26
CA ASP A 238 -5.01 -11.08 6.98
C ASP A 238 -3.57 -11.60 7.13
N PHE A 239 -2.65 -11.06 6.34
CA PHE A 239 -1.24 -11.42 6.36
C PHE A 239 -0.45 -10.51 7.29
N ARG A 240 0.31 -11.11 8.22
CA ARG A 240 1.13 -10.37 9.20
C ARG A 240 2.26 -9.56 8.57
N ILE A 241 2.52 -9.74 7.26
CA ILE A 241 3.54 -8.99 6.51
C ILE A 241 3.29 -7.47 6.58
N TYR A 242 2.03 -7.02 6.71
CA TYR A 242 1.67 -5.60 6.78
C TYR A 242 1.69 -5.00 8.20
N LYS A 243 1.93 -5.82 9.24
CA LYS A 243 1.93 -5.36 10.64
C LYS A 243 3.31 -4.94 11.12
N THR A 244 4.12 -4.30 10.28
CA THR A 244 5.03 -3.28 10.82
C THR A 244 4.13 -2.13 11.25
N VAL A 245 3.77 -2.15 12.53
CA VAL A 245 2.96 -1.13 13.20
C VAL A 245 3.45 0.24 12.73
N ILE A 246 2.63 0.94 11.94
CA ILE A 246 2.79 2.38 11.79
C ILE A 246 2.66 2.91 13.20
N ASP A 247 3.77 3.35 13.76
CA ASP A 247 3.75 4.10 15.00
C ASP A 247 3.08 5.42 14.67
N TRP A 248 1.75 5.45 14.76
CA TRP A 248 0.95 6.64 14.52
C TRP A 248 1.41 7.79 15.43
N ASN A 249 2.05 7.50 16.57
CA ASN A 249 2.68 8.54 17.37
C ASN A 249 3.87 9.19 16.66
N LYS A 250 4.65 8.45 15.84
CA LYS A 250 5.73 9.03 15.00
C LYS A 250 5.17 9.80 13.81
N VAL A 251 4.10 9.34 13.19
CA VAL A 251 3.43 10.07 12.09
C VAL A 251 2.81 11.36 12.61
N ILE A 252 2.09 11.30 13.74
CA ILE A 252 1.53 12.47 14.43
C ILE A 252 2.65 13.40 14.87
N ALA A 253 3.76 12.89 15.43
CA ALA A 253 4.91 13.72 15.78
C ALA A 253 5.51 14.42 14.56
N GLY A 254 5.63 13.74 13.41
CA GLY A 254 6.11 14.34 12.16
C GLY A 254 5.21 15.47 11.67
N VAL A 255 3.89 15.25 11.62
CA VAL A 255 2.90 16.26 11.20
C VAL A 255 2.89 17.46 12.16
N VAL A 256 2.91 17.20 13.46
CA VAL A 256 2.98 18.25 14.49
C VAL A 256 4.28 19.05 14.37
N THR A 257 5.40 18.41 14.09
CA THR A 257 6.70 19.09 13.91
C THR A 257 6.67 20.03 12.70
N VAL A 258 6.13 19.58 11.56
CA VAL A 258 5.99 20.43 10.36
C VAL A 258 5.04 21.59 10.61
N ALA A 259 3.91 21.35 11.31
CA ALA A 259 2.97 22.40 11.68
C ALA A 259 3.62 23.44 12.62
N ILE A 260 4.42 23.01 13.60
CA ILE A 260 5.15 23.90 14.50
C ILE A 260 6.21 24.70 13.73
N ILE A 261 6.96 24.09 12.82
CA ILE A 261 7.95 24.80 11.99
C ILE A 261 7.27 25.86 11.12
N ALA A 262 6.12 25.54 10.52
CA ALA A 262 5.34 26.50 9.74
C ALA A 262 4.86 27.68 10.60
N VAL A 263 4.37 27.40 11.82
CA VAL A 263 3.99 28.43 12.81
C VAL A 263 5.21 29.28 13.20
N VAL A 264 6.37 28.68 13.47
CA VAL A 264 7.59 29.42 13.82
C VAL A 264 8.09 30.29 12.66
N ILE A 265 7.96 29.86 11.40
CA ILE A 265 8.33 30.69 10.24
C ILE A 265 7.36 31.86 10.05
N ILE A 266 6.06 31.63 10.23
CA ILE A 266 5.03 32.66 10.08
C ILE A 266 5.10 33.69 11.22
N PHE A 267 5.28 33.24 12.47
CA PHE A 267 5.36 34.12 13.65
C PHE A 267 6.77 34.63 13.96
N GLY A 268 7.82 33.96 13.44
CA GLY A 268 9.22 34.35 13.59
C GLY A 268 9.65 35.51 12.71
N LYS A 269 8.85 35.86 11.69
CA LYS A 269 9.09 37.03 10.83
C LYS A 269 8.61 38.36 11.46
N GLY A 270 8.23 38.36 12.74
CA GLY A 270 7.71 39.53 13.47
C GLY A 270 8.61 40.15 14.53
N ARG A 271 9.86 39.68 14.75
CA ARG A 271 10.76 40.26 15.76
C ARG A 271 12.23 40.29 15.31
N SER A 272 12.60 41.30 14.52
CA SER A 272 14.02 41.68 14.32
C SER A 272 14.15 43.17 13.96
N GLY A 273 14.49 43.99 14.97
CA GLY A 273 15.37 45.17 14.85
C GLY A 273 14.88 46.44 14.15
N VAL A 274 14.49 47.46 14.92
CA VAL A 274 14.74 48.87 14.56
C VAL A 274 15.41 49.55 15.75
N GLY A 275 16.74 49.57 15.75
CA GLY A 275 17.59 50.36 16.62
C GLY A 275 18.44 51.30 15.79
N GLN A 276 18.15 52.61 15.93
CA GLN A 276 18.97 53.82 15.73
C GLN A 276 19.91 53.98 14.52
N GLY A 277 19.76 55.12 13.82
CA GLY A 277 20.94 55.87 13.36
C GLY A 277 20.75 56.94 12.26
N SER A 278 20.75 58.20 12.70
CA SER A 278 21.33 59.41 12.07
C SER A 278 20.46 60.35 11.20
N GLY A 279 20.51 61.65 11.54
CA GLY A 279 20.19 62.76 10.63
C GLY A 279 19.45 63.96 11.24
N PHE A 280 20.16 64.85 11.96
CA PHE A 280 19.75 66.26 12.21
C PHE A 280 19.86 67.08 10.89
N PRO A 281 19.14 68.22 10.64
CA PRO A 281 19.28 69.46 11.44
C PRO A 281 18.09 70.47 11.57
N ARG A 282 18.22 71.30 12.63
CA ARG A 282 17.84 72.72 12.90
C ARG A 282 16.62 73.42 12.25
N HIS A 283 15.80 74.05 13.11
CA HIS A 283 15.65 75.51 13.40
C HIS A 283 14.35 75.66 14.24
N ARG A 284 14.16 76.54 15.24
CA ARG A 284 14.72 77.84 15.60
C ARG A 284 14.58 78.01 17.11
#